data_AF-A0A2S0UGD8-F1
#
_entry.id   AF-A0A2S0UGD8-F1
#
_cell.length_a   1.000
_cell.length_b   1.000
_cell.length_c   1.000
_cell.angle_alpha   90.00
_cell.angle_beta   90.00
_cell.angle_gamma   90.00
#
_symmetry.space_group_name_H-M   'P 1'
#
loop_
_entity.id
_entity.type
_entity.pdbx_description
1 polymer ?
#
loop_
_entity_poly.entity_id
_entity_poly.type
_entity_poly.pdbx_seq_one_letter_code
_entity_poly.pdbx_strand_id
1 'polypeptide(L)'
;MYPEKLDFHPSMLEEAFDAQHPAYSHVHTYWSEMQNLSMDEIRELYTETYDFDKNCALYMTYFKFEDAKERGQMLAKLKMLYELYGLNMPEGELPDYLPLMCEFFYAAEWRKDPRTPENFKMPIMILEDGTYHLLKSLEKKNSPYVHLIKGLRQTLKACVRQGVHES
;
A
#
# COMPACT_ATOMS: atom_id res chain seq x y z
N MET A 1 -15.11 -5.49 -3.11
CA MET A 1 -16.13 -4.60 -3.69
C MET A 1 -15.41 -3.71 -4.68
N TYR A 2 -15.90 -3.56 -5.93
CA TYR A 2 -15.30 -2.62 -6.87
C TYR A 2 -15.73 -1.19 -6.52
N PRO A 3 -14.89 -0.18 -6.77
CA PRO A 3 -15.29 1.20 -6.53
C PRO A 3 -16.50 1.58 -7.39
N GLU A 4 -17.40 2.35 -6.80
CA GLU A 4 -18.54 2.99 -7.44
C GLU A 4 -18.21 4.45 -7.78
N LYS A 5 -19.04 5.09 -8.61
CA LYS A 5 -18.79 6.49 -9.03
C LYS A 5 -18.79 7.47 -7.85
N LEU A 6 -19.51 7.14 -6.78
CA LEU A 6 -19.53 7.91 -5.53
C LEU A 6 -18.21 7.88 -4.78
N ASP A 7 -17.40 6.82 -4.96
CA ASP A 7 -16.06 6.71 -4.38
C ASP A 7 -15.06 7.70 -5.02
N PHE A 8 -15.46 8.40 -6.09
CA PHE A 8 -14.69 9.46 -6.76
C PHE A 8 -15.32 10.86 -6.60
N HIS A 9 -16.18 11.07 -5.59
CA HIS A 9 -16.71 12.40 -5.24
C HIS A 9 -15.73 13.28 -4.42
N PRO A 10 -15.33 14.49 -4.88
CA PRO A 10 -14.23 15.28 -4.30
C PRO A 10 -14.23 15.46 -2.77
N SER A 11 -15.41 15.48 -2.15
CA SER A 11 -15.54 15.59 -0.68
C SER A 11 -14.85 14.45 0.07
N MET A 12 -14.76 13.24 -0.53
CA MET A 12 -14.03 12.11 0.06
C MET A 12 -12.56 12.44 0.28
N LEU A 13 -11.94 13.20 -0.63
CA LEU A 13 -10.53 13.59 -0.52
C LEU A 13 -10.33 14.61 0.60
N GLU A 14 -11.20 15.61 0.66
CA GLU A 14 -11.16 16.68 1.67
C GLU A 14 -11.43 16.13 3.09
N GLU A 15 -12.27 15.10 3.21
CA GLU A 15 -12.55 14.42 4.48
C GLU A 15 -11.42 13.46 4.88
N ALA A 16 -10.75 12.81 3.92
CA ALA A 16 -9.74 11.80 4.21
C ALA A 16 -8.32 12.36 4.43
N PHE A 17 -7.98 13.51 3.85
CA PHE A 17 -6.62 14.07 3.91
C PHE A 17 -6.60 15.54 4.33
N ASP A 18 -5.83 15.85 5.39
CA ASP A 18 -5.44 17.22 5.69
C ASP A 18 -4.60 17.81 4.53
N ALA A 19 -4.79 19.09 4.22
CA ALA A 19 -4.05 19.77 3.15
C ALA A 19 -2.51 19.78 3.37
N GLN A 20 -2.06 19.62 4.61
CA GLN A 20 -0.65 19.51 4.99
C GLN A 20 -0.14 18.07 4.94
N HIS A 21 -1.01 17.08 4.70
CA HIS A 21 -0.62 15.68 4.64
C HIS A 21 0.35 15.44 3.48
N PRO A 22 1.46 14.69 3.67
CA PRO A 22 2.46 14.48 2.63
C PRO A 22 1.92 13.90 1.32
N ALA A 23 0.87 13.08 1.39
CA ALA A 23 0.24 12.48 0.21
C ALA A 23 -0.75 13.40 -0.53
N TYR A 24 -1.17 14.53 0.06
CA TYR A 24 -2.33 15.30 -0.40
C TYR A 24 -2.28 15.63 -1.90
N SER A 25 -1.17 16.21 -2.37
CA SER A 25 -1.04 16.61 -3.78
C SER A 25 -1.05 15.42 -4.75
N HIS A 26 -0.51 14.27 -4.34
CA HIS A 26 -0.54 13.06 -5.16
C HIS A 26 -1.95 12.48 -5.24
N VAL A 27 -2.65 12.34 -4.12
CA VAL A 27 -4.02 11.82 -4.13
C VAL A 27 -4.94 12.74 -4.92
N HIS A 28 -4.79 14.06 -4.77
CA HIS A 28 -5.54 15.04 -5.56
C HIS A 28 -5.28 14.89 -7.08
N THR A 29 -4.03 14.63 -7.47
CA THR A 29 -3.68 14.43 -8.89
C THR A 29 -4.28 13.13 -9.43
N TYR A 30 -4.14 12.01 -8.71
CA TYR A 30 -4.81 10.75 -9.03
C TYR A 30 -6.31 10.98 -9.24
N TRP A 31 -6.95 11.65 -8.29
CA TRP A 31 -8.37 11.93 -8.34
C TRP A 31 -8.80 12.69 -9.58
N SER A 32 -8.08 13.78 -9.88
CA SER A 32 -8.33 14.64 -11.04
C SER A 32 -8.21 13.85 -12.35
N GLU A 33 -7.26 12.92 -12.44
CA GLU A 33 -7.09 12.03 -13.60
C GLU A 33 -8.26 11.03 -13.70
N MET A 34 -8.62 10.37 -12.60
CA MET A 34 -9.68 9.35 -12.58
C MET A 34 -11.07 9.92 -12.87
N GLN A 35 -11.36 11.18 -12.51
CA GLN A 35 -12.64 11.83 -12.80
C GLN A 35 -12.92 12.04 -14.29
N ASN A 36 -11.90 11.98 -15.14
CA ASN A 36 -12.06 12.08 -16.59
C ASN A 36 -12.39 10.72 -17.23
N LEU A 37 -12.42 9.64 -16.45
CA LEU A 37 -12.72 8.29 -16.91
C LEU A 37 -14.13 7.88 -16.50
N SER A 38 -14.78 7.09 -17.34
CA SER A 38 -15.99 6.33 -17.01
C SER A 38 -15.67 5.18 -16.06
N MET A 39 -16.70 4.65 -15.39
CA MET A 39 -16.51 3.51 -14.47
C MET A 39 -15.99 2.25 -15.17
N ASP A 40 -16.32 2.06 -16.44
CA ASP A 40 -15.85 0.91 -17.20
C ASP A 40 -14.37 1.07 -17.57
N GLU A 41 -13.94 2.27 -17.97
CA GLU A 41 -12.53 2.60 -18.18
C GLU A 41 -11.72 2.45 -16.89
N ILE A 42 -12.26 2.83 -15.73
CA ILE A 42 -11.59 2.64 -14.43
C ILE A 42 -11.40 1.16 -14.12
N ARG A 43 -12.41 0.32 -14.37
CA ARG A 43 -12.33 -1.14 -14.15
C ARG A 43 -11.35 -1.80 -15.09
N GLU A 44 -11.40 -1.44 -16.37
CA GLU A 44 -10.46 -1.93 -17.39
C GLU A 44 -9.04 -1.55 -17.00
N LEU A 45 -8.79 -0.27 -16.68
CA LEU A 45 -7.50 0.22 -16.26
C LEU A 45 -6.97 -0.48 -15.00
N TYR A 46 -7.84 -0.73 -14.01
CA TYR A 46 -7.47 -1.51 -12.82
C TYR A 46 -7.05 -2.93 -13.18
N THR A 47 -7.88 -3.62 -13.97
CA THR A 47 -7.65 -5.02 -14.37
C THR A 47 -6.36 -5.14 -15.18
N GLU A 48 -6.16 -4.26 -16.16
CA GLU A 48 -4.93 -4.22 -16.96
C GLU A 48 -3.69 -3.94 -16.12
N THR A 49 -3.81 -3.05 -15.12
CA THR A 49 -2.69 -2.68 -14.26
C THR A 49 -2.35 -3.77 -13.26
N TYR A 50 -3.33 -4.26 -12.49
CA TYR A 50 -3.07 -5.06 -11.29
C TYR A 50 -3.30 -6.55 -11.48
N ASP A 51 -4.23 -6.95 -12.37
CA ASP A 51 -4.57 -8.36 -12.56
C ASP A 51 -3.78 -9.00 -13.70
N PHE A 52 -3.50 -8.24 -14.78
CA PHE A 52 -2.81 -8.75 -15.96
C PHE A 52 -1.30 -8.48 -16.01
N ASP A 53 -0.79 -7.49 -15.27
CA ASP A 53 0.65 -7.22 -15.20
C ASP A 53 1.27 -7.68 -13.87
N LYS A 54 2.00 -8.78 -13.94
CA LYS A 54 2.75 -9.33 -12.80
C LYS A 54 3.76 -8.36 -12.16
N ASN A 55 4.25 -7.36 -12.90
CA ASN A 55 5.18 -6.35 -12.38
C ASN A 55 4.46 -5.24 -11.58
N CYS A 56 3.14 -5.17 -11.72
CA CYS A 56 2.28 -4.23 -11.01
C CYS A 56 1.43 -4.94 -9.93
N ALA A 57 1.53 -6.26 -9.80
CA ALA A 57 0.83 -7.02 -8.76
C ALA A 57 1.03 -6.41 -7.36
N LEU A 58 -0.04 -6.41 -6.57
CA LEU A 58 -0.07 -5.78 -5.24
C LEU A 58 0.56 -6.63 -4.12
N TYR A 59 1.35 -7.65 -4.47
CA TYR A 59 2.05 -8.52 -3.52
C TYR A 59 3.50 -8.08 -3.37
N MET A 60 3.82 -7.45 -2.25
CA MET A 60 5.07 -6.67 -2.06
C MET A 60 6.34 -7.51 -2.05
N THR A 61 6.24 -8.84 -1.89
CA THR A 61 7.39 -9.74 -1.98
C THR A 61 7.50 -10.46 -3.33
N TYR A 62 6.44 -10.45 -4.15
CA TYR A 62 6.35 -11.26 -5.36
C TYR A 62 7.40 -10.87 -6.41
N PHE A 63 7.62 -9.57 -6.64
CA PHE A 63 8.55 -9.10 -7.67
C PHE A 63 10.00 -9.62 -7.50
N LYS A 64 10.39 -9.95 -6.27
CA LYS A 64 11.75 -10.38 -5.92
C LYS A 64 11.88 -11.89 -5.85
N PHE A 65 10.83 -12.57 -5.38
CA PHE A 65 10.92 -13.99 -5.04
C PHE A 65 10.02 -14.88 -5.90
N GLU A 66 9.04 -14.33 -6.60
CA GLU A 66 8.04 -15.10 -7.38
C GLU A 66 7.47 -16.27 -6.56
N ASP A 67 7.74 -17.52 -6.95
CA ASP A 67 7.30 -18.73 -6.26
C ASP A 67 8.41 -19.42 -5.44
N ALA A 68 9.50 -18.70 -5.16
CA ALA A 68 10.63 -19.23 -4.41
C ALA A 68 10.25 -19.57 -2.95
N LYS A 69 10.93 -20.59 -2.39
CA LYS A 69 10.70 -21.07 -1.02
C LYS A 69 10.91 -19.97 0.03
N GLU A 70 11.85 -19.07 -0.24
CA GLU A 70 12.17 -17.90 0.57
C GLU A 70 10.96 -16.97 0.72
N ARG A 71 10.12 -16.84 -0.32
CA ARG A 71 8.86 -16.09 -0.24
C ARG A 71 7.94 -16.71 0.80
N GLY A 72 7.74 -18.03 0.74
CA GLY A 72 6.89 -18.74 1.71
C GLY A 72 7.33 -18.51 3.16
N GLN A 73 8.64 -18.45 3.42
CA GLN A 73 9.19 -18.12 4.74
C GLN A 73 8.89 -16.68 5.15
N MET A 74 8.97 -15.73 4.21
CA MET A 74 8.64 -14.32 4.45
C MET A 74 7.16 -14.16 4.78
N LEU A 75 6.28 -14.81 4.00
CA LEU A 75 4.83 -14.77 4.23
C LEU A 75 4.47 -15.36 5.59
N ALA A 76 5.05 -16.50 5.98
CA ALA A 76 4.85 -17.08 7.29
C ALA A 76 5.26 -16.13 8.42
N LYS A 77 6.39 -15.42 8.26
CA LYS A 77 6.85 -14.43 9.24
C LYS A 77 5.93 -13.22 9.35
N LEU A 78 5.45 -12.67 8.22
CA LEU A 78 4.48 -11.59 8.23
C LEU A 78 3.16 -12.01 8.90
N LYS A 79 2.67 -13.22 8.60
CA LYS A 79 1.47 -13.74 9.25
C LYS A 79 1.63 -13.83 10.79
N MET A 80 2.73 -14.40 11.26
CA MET A 80 3.02 -14.45 12.71
C MET A 80 3.10 -13.06 13.33
N LEU A 81 3.62 -12.07 12.59
CA LEU A 81 3.67 -10.69 13.04
C LEU A 81 2.27 -10.10 13.22
N TYR A 82 1.33 -10.36 12.30
CA TYR A 82 -0.04 -9.89 12.41
C TYR A 82 -0.71 -10.47 13.66
N GLU A 83 -0.56 -11.78 13.84
CA GLU A 83 -1.09 -12.52 15.00
C GLU A 83 -0.48 -12.01 16.32
N LEU A 84 0.81 -11.63 16.33
CA LEU A 84 1.49 -11.05 17.49
C LEU A 84 0.83 -9.74 17.96
N TYR A 85 0.28 -8.95 17.03
CA TYR A 85 -0.48 -7.73 17.34
C TYR A 85 -1.99 -7.98 17.46
N GLY A 86 -2.41 -9.25 17.58
CA GLY A 86 -3.82 -9.63 17.80
C GLY A 86 -4.70 -9.53 16.56
N LEU A 87 -4.10 -9.44 15.36
CA LEU A 87 -4.82 -9.31 14.10
C LEU A 87 -4.91 -10.68 13.40
N ASN A 88 -6.11 -11.00 12.90
CA ASN A 88 -6.35 -12.24 12.16
C ASN A 88 -6.22 -11.99 10.65
N MET A 89 -5.54 -12.90 9.96
CA MET A 89 -5.47 -12.88 8.50
C MET A 89 -6.81 -13.26 7.89
N PRO A 90 -7.34 -12.49 6.92
CA PRO A 90 -8.50 -12.92 6.15
C PRO A 90 -8.18 -14.17 5.32
N GLU A 91 -9.19 -14.99 5.08
CA GLU A 91 -9.07 -16.18 4.25
C GLU A 91 -8.87 -15.78 2.78
N GLY A 92 -7.97 -16.47 2.09
CA GLY A 92 -7.71 -16.27 0.65
C GLY A 92 -6.71 -15.17 0.31
N GLU A 93 -6.29 -14.34 1.26
CA GLU A 93 -5.30 -13.29 1.04
C GLU A 93 -3.91 -13.66 1.55
N LEU A 94 -2.88 -13.09 0.92
CA LEU A 94 -1.50 -13.23 1.37
C LEU A 94 -1.10 -12.06 2.26
N PRO A 95 -0.25 -12.29 3.29
CA PRO A 95 0.09 -11.25 4.27
C PRO A 95 0.99 -10.14 3.72
N ASP A 96 1.47 -10.27 2.47
CA ASP A 96 2.21 -9.24 1.75
C ASP A 96 1.36 -8.47 0.73
N TYR A 97 0.03 -8.68 0.72
CA TYR A 97 -0.89 -7.87 -0.06
C TYR A 97 -0.90 -6.42 0.45
N LEU A 98 -0.62 -5.47 -0.44
CA LEU A 98 -0.34 -4.08 -0.07
C LEU A 98 -1.47 -3.40 0.74
N PRO A 99 -2.76 -3.45 0.32
CA PRO A 99 -3.85 -2.89 1.12
C PRO A 99 -3.92 -3.48 2.52
N LEU A 100 -3.76 -4.80 2.64
CA LEU A 100 -3.78 -5.50 3.91
C LEU A 100 -2.60 -5.11 4.81
N MET A 101 -1.40 -4.90 4.24
CA MET A 101 -0.28 -4.35 4.99
C MET A 101 -0.58 -2.95 5.53
N CYS A 102 -1.22 -2.08 4.74
CA CYS A 102 -1.63 -0.75 5.19
C CYS A 102 -2.64 -0.82 6.34
N GLU A 103 -3.63 -1.71 6.26
CA GLU A 103 -4.57 -1.98 7.36
C GLU A 103 -3.85 -2.47 8.61
N PHE A 104 -2.86 -3.36 8.47
CA PHE A 104 -2.02 -3.81 9.58
C PHE A 104 -1.27 -2.65 10.24
N PHE A 105 -0.61 -1.78 9.47
CA PHE A 105 0.10 -0.61 10.03
C PHE A 105 -0.83 0.37 10.76
N TYR A 106 -2.07 0.48 10.31
CA TYR A 106 -3.09 1.31 10.93
C TYR A 106 -3.64 0.69 12.22
N ALA A 107 -3.97 -0.60 12.19
CA ALA A 107 -4.69 -1.29 13.26
C ALA A 107 -3.78 -1.83 14.37
N ALA A 108 -2.52 -2.14 14.08
CA ALA A 108 -1.60 -2.65 15.09
C ALA A 108 -1.37 -1.58 16.18
N GLU A 109 -1.62 -1.89 17.46
CA GLU A 109 -1.36 -0.98 18.59
C GLU A 109 0.15 -0.88 18.91
N TRP A 110 0.97 -0.56 17.92
CA TRP A 110 2.44 -0.63 18.01
C TRP A 110 3.07 0.46 18.89
N ARG A 111 2.40 1.59 19.14
CA ARG A 111 2.93 2.71 19.96
C ARG A 111 3.24 2.32 21.40
N LYS A 112 2.64 1.26 21.92
CA LYS A 112 2.81 0.81 23.31
C LYS A 112 3.74 -0.39 23.46
N ASP A 113 4.19 -1.00 22.36
CA ASP A 113 5.07 -2.17 22.40
C ASP A 113 6.54 -1.77 22.23
N PRO A 114 7.41 -1.95 23.24
CA PRO A 114 8.83 -1.60 23.15
C PRO A 114 9.60 -2.44 22.13
N ARG A 115 9.03 -3.56 21.66
CA ARG A 115 9.62 -4.42 20.62
C ARG A 115 9.28 -3.94 19.20
N THR A 116 8.39 -2.96 19.07
CA THR A 116 7.97 -2.39 17.77
C THR A 116 9.14 -2.04 16.86
N PRO A 117 10.19 -1.31 17.30
CA PRO A 117 11.28 -0.94 16.40
C PRO A 117 11.99 -2.14 15.76
N GLU A 118 12.05 -3.30 16.42
CA GLU A 118 12.63 -4.52 15.86
C GLU A 118 11.61 -5.26 14.98
N ASN A 119 10.41 -5.48 15.52
CA ASN A 119 9.34 -6.21 14.85
C ASN A 119 8.89 -5.55 13.53
N PHE A 120 9.00 -4.22 13.43
CA PHE A 120 8.56 -3.46 12.25
C PHE A 120 9.66 -3.28 11.18
N LYS A 121 10.92 -3.68 11.43
CA LYS A 121 11.98 -3.60 10.40
C LYS A 121 11.59 -4.36 9.14
N MET A 122 11.18 -5.62 9.31
CA MET A 122 10.81 -6.48 8.19
C MET A 122 9.61 -5.95 7.38
N PRO A 123 8.43 -5.66 7.96
CA PRO A 123 7.30 -5.18 7.16
C PRO A 123 7.58 -3.82 6.52
N ILE A 124 8.33 -2.92 7.16
CA ILE A 124 8.74 -1.64 6.55
C ILE A 124 9.66 -1.90 5.36
N MET A 125 10.65 -2.79 5.47
CA MET A 125 11.52 -3.14 4.34
C MET A 125 10.74 -3.75 3.17
N ILE A 126 9.80 -4.66 3.45
CA ILE A 126 8.94 -5.27 2.43
C ILE A 126 8.12 -4.19 1.72
N LEU A 127 7.52 -3.27 2.48
CA LEU A 127 6.73 -2.18 1.94
C LEU A 127 7.58 -1.22 1.11
N GLU A 128 8.77 -0.85 1.58
CA GLU A 128 9.71 0.01 0.86
C GLU A 128 10.19 -0.62 -0.46
N ASP A 129 10.65 -1.86 -0.43
CA ASP A 129 11.15 -2.57 -1.62
C ASP A 129 10.02 -2.81 -2.63
N GLY A 130 8.88 -3.35 -2.17
CA GLY A 130 7.73 -3.68 -3.01
C GLY A 130 7.09 -2.46 -3.65
N THR A 131 6.83 -1.41 -2.87
CA THR A 131 6.25 -0.18 -3.44
C THR A 131 7.22 0.57 -4.33
N TYR A 132 8.55 0.42 -4.15
CA TYR A 132 9.53 1.02 -5.06
C TYR A 132 9.51 0.32 -6.41
N HIS A 133 9.48 -1.01 -6.42
CA HIS A 133 9.33 -1.78 -7.64
C HIS A 133 8.02 -1.42 -8.36
N LEU A 134 6.90 -1.46 -7.64
CA LEU A 134 5.58 -1.11 -8.17
C LEU A 134 5.56 0.30 -8.75
N LEU A 135 6.13 1.28 -8.04
CA LEU A 135 6.27 2.65 -8.53
C LEU A 135 6.98 2.70 -9.89
N LYS A 136 8.11 1.98 -10.03
CA LYS A 136 8.88 1.96 -11.28
C LYS A 136 8.12 1.30 -12.42
N SER A 137 7.33 0.28 -12.14
CA SER A 137 6.47 -0.38 -13.13
C SER A 137 5.34 0.54 -13.60
N LEU A 138 4.69 1.26 -12.68
CA LEU A 138 3.62 2.23 -12.97
C LEU A 138 4.14 3.47 -13.73
N GLU A 139 5.32 3.98 -13.39
CA GLU A 139 5.96 5.11 -14.09
C GLU A 139 6.20 4.79 -15.57
N LYS A 140 6.67 3.58 -15.90
CA LYS A 140 6.90 3.15 -17.29
C LYS A 140 5.60 3.06 -18.10
N LYS A 141 4.47 2.86 -17.42
CA LYS A 141 3.15 2.73 -18.03
C LYS A 141 2.39 4.05 -18.12
N ASN A 142 2.91 5.13 -17.54
CA ASN A 142 2.16 6.38 -17.31
C ASN A 142 0.81 6.12 -16.62
N SER A 143 0.77 5.17 -15.69
CA SER A 143 -0.45 4.80 -14.98
C SER A 143 -0.83 5.85 -13.92
N PRO A 144 -2.10 6.26 -13.80
CA PRO A 144 -2.52 7.25 -12.79
C PRO A 144 -2.29 6.74 -11.36
N TYR A 145 -2.28 5.42 -11.15
CA TYR A 145 -1.99 4.80 -9.86
C TYR A 145 -0.58 5.11 -9.33
N VAL A 146 0.33 5.61 -10.18
CA VAL A 146 1.66 6.07 -9.77
C VAL A 146 1.59 7.10 -8.64
N HIS A 147 0.58 7.97 -8.66
CA HIS A 147 0.41 9.02 -7.68
C HIS A 147 0.05 8.44 -6.30
N LEU A 148 -0.84 7.44 -6.24
CA LEU A 148 -1.17 6.76 -4.98
C LEU A 148 0.06 6.14 -4.33
N ILE A 149 0.92 5.47 -5.13
CA ILE A 149 2.15 4.87 -4.60
C ILE A 149 3.16 5.93 -4.16
N LYS A 150 3.29 7.06 -4.87
CA LYS A 150 4.11 8.20 -4.42
C LYS A 150 3.60 8.75 -3.09
N GLY A 151 2.29 8.96 -2.97
CA GLY A 151 1.65 9.44 -1.74
C GLY A 151 1.89 8.49 -0.55
N LEU A 152 1.71 7.19 -0.75
CA LEU A 152 1.98 6.18 0.28
C LEU A 152 3.44 6.21 0.74
N ARG A 153 4.40 6.23 -0.19
CA ARG A 153 5.84 6.28 0.14
C ARG A 153 6.23 7.57 0.86
N GLN A 154 5.63 8.70 0.50
CA GLN A 154 5.86 9.97 1.20
C GLN A 154 5.29 9.96 2.62
N THR A 155 4.13 9.33 2.80
CA THR A 155 3.51 9.13 4.13
C THR A 155 4.40 8.26 5.01
N LEU A 156 4.84 7.10 4.50
CA LEU A 156 5.74 6.20 5.21
C LEU A 156 7.03 6.90 5.64
N LYS A 157 7.64 7.68 4.73
CA LYS A 157 8.85 8.46 5.03
C LYS A 157 8.62 9.50 6.13
N ALA A 158 7.46 10.16 6.16
CA ALA A 158 7.12 11.12 7.20
C ALA A 158 6.94 10.43 8.56
N CYS A 159 6.24 9.29 8.60
CA CYS A 159 6.05 8.50 9.82
C CYS A 159 7.39 8.02 10.41
N VAL A 160 8.29 7.49 9.57
CA VAL A 160 9.62 7.03 10.04
C VAL A 160 10.44 8.19 10.61
N ARG A 161 10.37 9.39 10.01
CA ARG A 161 11.10 10.56 10.51
C ARG A 161 10.55 11.08 11.83
N GLN A 162 9.23 11.12 12.00
CA GLN A 162 8.60 11.53 13.24
C GLN A 162 8.94 10.58 14.39
N GLY A 163 8.94 9.26 14.14
CA GLY A 163 9.35 8.26 15.14
C GLY A 163 10.79 8.43 15.63
N VAL A 164 11.70 8.93 14.79
CA VAL A 164 13.10 9.22 15.17
C VAL A 164 13.24 10.49 16.03
N HIS A 165 12.29 11.42 15.94
CA HIS A 165 12.32 12.67 16.72
C HIS A 165 11.57 12.58 18.06
N GLU A 166 10.68 11.60 18.22
CA GLU A 166 9.92 11.34 19.45
C GLU A 166 10.53 10.25 20.34
N SER A 167 11.61 9.59 19.90
CA SER A 167 12.39 8.59 20.65
C SER A 167 13.62 9.20 21.32
#